data_AF-A0A6F8XM19-F1
#
_entry.id   AF-A0A6F8XM19-F1
#
_cell.length_a   1.000
_cell.length_b   1.000
_cell.length_c   1.000
_cell.angle_alpha   90.00
_cell.angle_beta   90.00
_cell.angle_gamma   90.00
#
_symmetry.space_group_name_H-M   'P 1'
#
loop_
_entity.id
_entity.type
_entity.pdbx_description
1 polymer ?
#
loop_
_entity_poly.entity_id
_entity_poly.type
_entity_poly.pdbx_seq_one_letter_code
_entity_poly.pdbx_strand_id
1 'polypeptide(L)'
;MTMPTDNQALARRRTLGWGLRCDPVFPGVDIGRDLRLRRGPDGLDLATVEGVDCLTQDLSLALITLLGSDVLNTTFGFDGLAALADETTPVLVQERIRVAVVAVLGRDPRVRRIVDVKFEDARLDVPQPGSREIGVRVAFETLTDDRVTIDLGRTAGVA
;
A
#
# COMPACT_ATOMS: atom_id res chain seq x y z
N MET A 1 17.45 -18.34 18.77
CA MET A 1 16.65 -17.15 18.38
C MET A 1 16.66 -16.22 19.57
N THR A 2 17.56 -15.24 19.58
CA THR A 2 17.76 -14.33 20.73
C THR A 2 16.66 -13.28 20.68
N MET A 3 15.84 -13.20 21.74
CA MET A 3 14.80 -12.17 21.83
C MET A 3 15.45 -10.78 21.80
N PRO A 4 14.89 -9.81 21.06
CA PRO A 4 15.37 -8.44 21.08
C PRO A 4 15.26 -7.88 22.50
N THR A 5 16.28 -7.11 22.91
CA THR A 5 16.24 -6.39 24.20
C THR A 5 15.13 -5.33 24.19
N ASP A 6 14.59 -4.96 25.36
CA ASP A 6 13.53 -3.95 25.47
C ASP A 6 13.87 -2.63 24.77
N ASN A 7 15.15 -2.23 24.78
CA ASN A 7 15.64 -1.03 24.08
C ASN A 7 15.59 -1.18 22.55
N GLN A 8 15.88 -2.37 22.01
CA GLN A 8 15.77 -2.65 20.57
C GLN A 8 14.31 -2.65 20.13
N ALA A 9 13.40 -3.22 20.94
CA ALA A 9 11.97 -3.20 20.67
C ALA A 9 11.41 -1.76 20.67
N LEU A 10 11.82 -0.93 21.64
CA LEU A 10 11.41 0.47 21.71
C LEU A 10 11.94 1.30 20.53
N ALA A 11 13.21 1.11 20.16
CA ALA A 11 13.80 1.79 19.01
C ALA A 11 13.06 1.44 17.72
N ARG A 12 12.78 0.15 17.50
CA ARG A 12 12.02 -0.35 16.35
C ARG A 12 10.60 0.24 16.29
N ARG A 13 9.90 0.29 17.43
CA ARG A 13 8.57 0.91 17.53
C ARG A 13 8.61 2.41 17.19
N ARG A 14 9.66 3.13 17.60
CA ARG A 14 9.85 4.54 17.25
C ARG A 14 10.14 4.75 15.76
N THR A 15 10.91 3.85 15.14
CA THR A 15 11.25 3.95 13.72
C THR A 15 10.05 3.67 12.82
N LEU A 16 9.30 2.60 13.10
CA LEU A 16 8.18 2.18 12.24
C LEU A 16 6.86 2.88 12.58
N GLY A 17 6.74 3.36 13.81
CA GLY A 17 5.59 4.14 14.27
C GLY A 17 4.40 3.29 14.70
N TRP A 18 3.30 3.99 14.92
CA TRP A 18 1.99 3.46 15.24
C TRP A 18 0.92 4.35 14.64
N GLY A 19 -0.27 3.80 14.45
CA GLY A 19 -1.41 4.51 13.87
C GLY A 19 -2.74 3.87 14.26
N LEU A 20 -3.81 4.48 13.77
CA LEU A 20 -5.15 3.90 13.88
C LEU A 20 -5.29 2.75 12.90
N ARG A 21 -5.87 1.64 13.33
CA ARG A 21 -6.09 0.49 12.46
C ARG A 21 -7.25 0.75 11.52
N CYS A 22 -7.01 0.54 10.23
CA CYS A 22 -8.00 0.63 9.16
C CYS A 22 -8.20 -0.74 8.50
N ASP A 23 -9.35 -1.36 8.77
CA ASP A 23 -9.72 -2.65 8.18
C ASP A 23 -10.51 -2.41 6.88
N PRO A 24 -10.44 -3.32 5.89
CA PRO A 24 -11.28 -3.24 4.70
C PRO A 24 -12.77 -3.27 5.08
N VAL A 25 -13.57 -2.41 4.44
CA VAL A 25 -15.03 -2.34 4.68
C VAL A 25 -15.73 -3.52 4.04
N PHE A 26 -15.44 -3.77 2.76
CA PHE A 26 -15.98 -4.91 1.99
C PHE A 26 -14.84 -5.67 1.28
N PRO A 27 -14.17 -6.61 1.96
CA PRO A 27 -13.05 -7.35 1.38
C PRO A 27 -13.41 -8.01 0.04
N GLY A 28 -12.63 -7.72 -1.00
CA GLY A 28 -12.81 -8.27 -2.35
C GLY A 28 -13.91 -7.61 -3.19
N VAL A 29 -14.61 -6.62 -2.65
CA VAL A 29 -15.65 -5.85 -3.36
C VAL A 29 -15.26 -4.38 -3.46
N ASP A 30 -14.69 -3.81 -2.40
CA ASP A 30 -14.24 -2.43 -2.32
C ASP A 30 -12.80 -2.37 -1.79
N ILE A 31 -12.05 -1.38 -2.26
CA ILE A 31 -10.71 -1.05 -1.77
C ILE A 31 -10.77 -0.15 -0.52
N GLY A 32 -11.95 0.41 -0.21
CA GLY A 32 -12.22 1.22 0.95
C GLY A 32 -11.86 0.54 2.28
N ARG A 33 -11.29 1.35 3.18
CA ARG A 33 -10.93 0.95 4.54
C ARG A 33 -11.52 1.94 5.53
N ASP A 34 -11.92 1.44 6.69
CA ASP A 34 -12.50 2.25 7.77
C ASP A 34 -11.84 1.93 9.11
N LEU A 35 -11.94 2.89 10.03
CA LEU A 35 -11.39 2.82 11.37
C LEU A 35 -11.96 1.63 12.13
N ARG A 36 -11.06 0.78 12.63
CA ARG A 36 -11.46 -0.37 13.45
C ARG A 36 -11.68 0.07 14.88
N LEU A 37 -12.85 -0.26 15.43
CA LEU A 37 -13.14 -0.10 16.85
C LEU A 37 -12.81 -1.38 17.62
N ARG A 38 -12.36 -1.22 18.87
CA ARG A 38 -12.12 -2.30 19.84
C ARG A 38 -12.86 -2.01 21.14
N ARG A 39 -13.26 -3.06 21.86
CA ARG A 39 -13.73 -2.92 23.25
C ARG A 39 -12.54 -2.99 24.19
N GLY A 40 -12.39 -1.96 25.02
CA GLY A 40 -11.43 -1.88 26.10
C GLY A 40 -12.10 -1.82 27.48
N PRO A 41 -11.32 -1.68 28.55
CA PRO A 41 -11.83 -1.58 29.93
C PRO A 41 -12.80 -0.42 30.13
N ASP A 42 -12.59 0.70 29.42
CA ASP A 42 -13.36 1.94 29.55
C ASP A 42 -14.46 2.10 28.48
N GLY A 43 -14.76 1.04 27.72
CA GLY A 43 -15.78 1.07 26.67
C GLY A 43 -15.22 0.87 25.26
N LEU A 44 -15.72 1.63 24.29
CA LEU A 44 -15.33 1.53 22.88
C LEU A 44 -14.17 2.49 22.59
N ASP A 45 -13.11 1.98 21.98
CA ASP A 45 -11.90 2.72 21.66
C ASP A 45 -11.46 2.44 20.22
N LEU A 46 -10.59 3.28 19.67
CA LEU A 46 -9.95 3.04 18.38
C LEU A 46 -8.93 1.91 18.52
N ALA A 47 -8.97 0.95 17.61
CA ALA A 47 -7.92 -0.03 17.51
C ALA A 47 -6.66 0.63 16.94
N THR A 48 -5.51 0.25 17.47
CA THR A 48 -4.21 0.70 17.00
C THR A 48 -3.49 -0.40 16.24
N VAL A 49 -2.57 0.01 15.38
CA VAL A 49 -1.63 -0.85 14.68
C VAL A 49 -0.23 -0.26 14.85
N GLU A 50 0.79 -1.10 14.98
CA GLU A 50 2.16 -0.67 15.27
C GLU A 50 3.17 -1.37 14.37
N GLY A 51 4.37 -0.80 14.26
CA GLY A 51 5.49 -1.47 13.63
C GLY A 51 5.29 -1.68 12.13
N VAL A 52 5.68 -2.86 11.66
CA VAL A 52 5.60 -3.23 10.24
C VAL A 52 4.17 -3.21 9.72
N ASP A 53 3.21 -3.61 10.55
CA ASP A 53 1.80 -3.63 10.17
C ASP A 53 1.27 -2.20 9.96
N CYS A 54 1.73 -1.24 10.76
CA CYS A 54 1.41 0.18 10.58
C CYS A 54 1.95 0.71 9.26
N LEU A 55 3.25 0.47 8.99
CA LEU A 55 3.87 0.88 7.73
C LEU A 55 3.17 0.23 6.52
N THR A 56 2.84 -1.05 6.61
CA THR A 56 2.15 -1.79 5.55
C THR A 56 0.78 -1.16 5.29
N GLN A 57 0.04 -0.80 6.34
CA GLN A 57 -1.25 -0.14 6.21
C GLN A 57 -1.10 1.25 5.59
N ASP A 58 -0.17 2.07 6.06
CA ASP A 58 0.06 3.43 5.56
C ASP A 58 0.40 3.43 4.06
N LEU A 59 1.31 2.55 3.64
CA LEU A 59 1.67 2.38 2.24
C LEU A 59 0.51 1.83 1.40
N SER A 60 -0.27 0.89 1.95
CA SER A 60 -1.45 0.37 1.27
C SER A 60 -2.49 1.47 1.03
N LEU A 61 -2.72 2.34 2.03
CA LEU A 61 -3.62 3.49 1.92
C LEU A 61 -3.10 4.51 0.90
N ALA A 62 -1.80 4.80 0.89
CA ALA A 62 -1.19 5.69 -0.09
C ALA A 62 -1.33 5.14 -1.53
N LEU A 63 -1.23 3.83 -1.71
CA LEU A 63 -1.34 3.18 -3.02
C LEU A 63 -2.78 3.09 -3.56
N ILE A 64 -3.81 3.20 -2.71
CA ILE A 64 -5.21 3.26 -3.14
C ILE A 64 -5.78 4.68 -3.19
N THR A 65 -5.02 5.68 -2.70
CA THR A 65 -5.42 7.09 -2.74
C THR A 65 -5.01 7.68 -4.08
N LEU A 66 -5.92 8.36 -4.77
CA LEU A 66 -5.62 9.02 -6.04
C LEU A 66 -4.57 10.12 -5.84
N LEU A 67 -3.54 10.15 -6.69
CA LEU A 67 -2.53 11.21 -6.66
C LEU A 67 -3.20 12.59 -6.76
N GLY A 68 -2.93 13.45 -5.79
CA GLY A 68 -3.45 14.82 -5.76
C GLY A 68 -4.85 15.00 -5.18
N SER A 69 -5.50 13.93 -4.68
CA SER A 69 -6.80 14.06 -4.03
C SER A 69 -6.74 14.64 -2.60
N ASP A 70 -5.56 14.66 -1.99
CA ASP A 70 -5.34 15.31 -0.69
C ASP A 70 -5.17 16.82 -0.89
N VAL A 71 -6.09 17.60 -0.30
CA VAL A 71 -6.14 19.06 -0.41
C VAL A 71 -4.97 19.78 0.26
N LEU A 72 -4.30 19.14 1.22
CA LEU A 72 -3.13 19.68 1.93
C LEU A 72 -1.82 19.15 1.36
N ASN A 73 -1.83 17.97 0.72
CA ASN A 73 -0.67 17.35 0.13
C ASN A 73 -0.98 16.81 -1.27
N THR A 74 -0.94 17.67 -2.27
CA THR A 74 -1.22 17.29 -3.67
C THR A 74 -0.19 16.33 -4.27
N THR A 75 0.93 16.11 -3.59
CA THR A 75 1.91 15.10 -4.00
C THR A 75 1.61 13.71 -3.42
N PHE A 76 0.68 13.59 -2.47
CA PHE A 76 0.28 12.32 -1.88
C PHE A 76 -0.62 11.50 -2.81
N GLY A 77 -0.50 10.17 -2.71
CA GLY A 77 -1.29 9.22 -3.48
C GLY A 77 -0.51 8.59 -4.65
N PHE A 78 -1.24 7.82 -5.44
CA PHE A 78 -0.73 6.92 -6.47
C PHE A 78 -1.31 7.27 -7.86
N ASP A 79 -0.44 7.32 -8.87
CA ASP A 79 -0.79 7.63 -10.27
C ASP A 79 -1.14 6.38 -11.10
N GLY A 80 -1.79 5.39 -10.51
CA GLY A 80 -2.13 4.14 -11.21
C GLY A 80 -3.27 4.31 -12.22
N LEU A 81 -4.26 5.15 -11.91
CA LEU A 81 -5.43 5.33 -12.76
C LEU A 81 -5.08 6.02 -14.08
N ALA A 82 -4.28 7.09 -14.03
CA ALA A 82 -3.82 7.76 -15.26
C ALA A 82 -2.91 6.84 -16.09
N ALA A 83 -2.10 6.00 -15.44
CA ALA A 83 -1.31 4.98 -16.14
C ALA A 83 -2.20 3.97 -16.89
N LEU A 84 -3.33 3.58 -16.32
CA LEU A 84 -4.31 2.72 -16.99
C LEU A 84 -5.11 3.43 -18.07
N ALA A 85 -5.34 4.75 -17.95
CA ALA A 85 -6.18 5.51 -18.87
C ALA A 85 -5.42 5.99 -20.11
N ASP A 86 -4.21 6.52 -19.93
CA ASP A 86 -3.46 7.22 -20.99
C ASP A 86 -2.65 6.26 -21.87
N GLU A 87 -2.16 5.16 -21.31
CA GLU A 87 -1.28 4.24 -22.01
C GLU A 87 -2.05 3.22 -22.84
N THR A 88 -1.62 3.04 -24.08
CA THR A 88 -2.28 2.15 -25.05
C THR A 88 -1.63 0.77 -25.14
N THR A 89 -0.38 0.65 -24.69
CA THR A 89 0.41 -0.58 -24.77
C THR A 89 0.55 -1.21 -23.38
N PRO A 90 0.25 -2.52 -23.20
CA PRO A 90 0.34 -3.18 -21.89
C PRO A 90 1.70 -3.04 -21.19
N VAL A 91 2.79 -3.06 -21.97
CA VAL A 91 4.15 -2.86 -21.44
C VAL A 91 4.31 -1.46 -20.85
N LEU A 92 3.84 -0.42 -21.55
CA LEU A 92 3.94 0.96 -21.07
C LEU A 92 3.07 1.19 -19.83
N VAL A 93 1.88 0.59 -19.77
CA VAL A 93 1.02 0.57 -18.58
C VAL A 93 1.81 -0.01 -17.38
N GLN A 94 2.41 -1.19 -17.54
CA GLN A 94 3.16 -1.86 -16.47
C GLN A 94 4.36 -1.04 -16.01
N GLU A 95 5.13 -0.45 -16.94
CA GLU A 95 6.27 0.40 -16.57
C GLU A 95 5.82 1.67 -15.84
N ARG A 96 4.75 2.33 -16.29
CA ARG A 96 4.23 3.53 -15.63
C ARG A 96 3.68 3.21 -14.24
N ILE A 97 2.96 2.09 -14.09
CA ILE A 97 2.54 1.60 -12.77
C ILE A 97 3.75 1.30 -11.88
N ARG A 98 4.79 0.64 -12.39
CA ARG A 98 6.01 0.35 -11.63
C ARG A 98 6.67 1.63 -11.13
N VAL A 99 6.81 2.64 -11.99
CA VAL A 99 7.37 3.95 -11.62
C VAL A 99 6.49 4.63 -10.55
N ALA A 100 5.17 4.60 -10.70
CA ALA A 100 4.25 5.19 -9.73
C ALA A 100 4.33 4.49 -8.36
N VAL A 101 4.41 3.16 -8.32
CA VAL A 101 4.62 2.39 -7.08
C VAL A 101 5.94 2.78 -6.42
N VAL A 102 7.03 2.82 -7.19
CA VAL A 102 8.35 3.21 -6.69
C VAL A 102 8.34 4.64 -6.13
N ALA A 103 7.64 5.56 -6.79
CA ALA A 103 7.50 6.94 -6.33
C ALA A 103 6.74 7.04 -5.00
N VAL A 104 5.69 6.25 -4.79
CA VAL A 104 4.94 6.21 -3.52
C VAL A 104 5.81 5.66 -2.40
N LEU A 105 6.38 4.46 -2.58
CA LEU A 105 7.20 3.82 -1.55
C LEU A 105 8.47 4.62 -1.23
N GLY A 106 9.10 5.20 -2.24
CA GLY A 106 10.34 5.96 -2.08
C GLY A 106 10.18 7.27 -1.30
N ARG A 107 8.95 7.74 -1.08
CA ARG A 107 8.65 8.92 -0.26
C ARG A 107 8.52 8.60 1.23
N ASP A 108 8.31 7.35 1.61
CA ASP A 108 8.22 6.96 3.02
C ASP A 108 9.63 6.68 3.58
N PRO A 109 10.12 7.46 4.56
CA PRO A 109 11.48 7.31 5.08
C PRO A 109 11.70 5.98 5.82
N ARG A 110 10.65 5.24 6.16
CA ARG A 110 10.74 3.93 6.82
C ARG A 110 11.09 2.81 5.83
N VAL A 111 10.95 3.06 4.53
CA VAL A 111 11.36 2.16 3.45
C VAL A 111 12.83 2.37 3.13
N ARG A 112 13.64 1.33 3.33
CA ARG A 112 15.09 1.35 3.06
C ARG A 112 15.41 1.13 1.59
N ARG A 113 14.79 0.10 1.00
CA ARG A 113 14.91 -0.22 -0.43
C ARG A 113 13.73 -1.01 -0.92
N ILE A 114 13.35 -0.78 -2.17
CA ILE A 114 12.38 -1.61 -2.89
C ILE A 114 13.14 -2.78 -3.48
N VAL A 115 12.69 -4.00 -3.19
CA VAL A 115 13.34 -5.24 -3.63
C VAL A 115 12.78 -5.68 -4.97
N ASP A 116 11.46 -5.63 -5.15
CA ASP A 116 10.81 -6.11 -6.36
C ASP A 116 9.40 -5.53 -6.54
N VAL A 117 8.95 -5.42 -7.79
CA VAL A 117 7.58 -5.05 -8.18
C VAL A 117 7.11 -6.04 -9.25
N LYS A 118 6.20 -6.93 -8.87
CA LYS A 118 5.61 -7.95 -9.73
C LYS A 118 4.19 -7.61 -10.12
N PHE A 119 3.83 -8.00 -11.33
CA PHE A 119 2.47 -7.90 -11.86
C PHE A 119 1.85 -9.30 -11.95
N GLU A 120 0.66 -9.48 -11.39
CA GLU A 120 -0.12 -10.70 -11.57
C GLU A 120 -0.94 -10.58 -12.87
N ASP A 121 -0.80 -11.59 -13.73
CA ASP A 121 -1.35 -11.73 -15.09
C ASP A 121 -0.82 -10.77 -16.17
N ALA A 122 0.22 -11.23 -16.85
CA ALA A 122 0.59 -10.77 -18.20
C ALA A 122 0.03 -11.69 -19.30
N ARG A 123 -1.17 -12.29 -19.09
CA ARG A 123 -1.87 -12.95 -20.20
C ARG A 123 -2.44 -11.86 -21.08
N LEU A 124 -1.98 -11.87 -22.33
CA LEU A 124 -2.42 -11.04 -23.46
C LEU A 124 -3.87 -11.34 -23.88
N ASP A 125 -4.77 -11.54 -22.92
CA ASP A 125 -6.19 -11.63 -23.23
C ASP A 125 -6.66 -10.23 -23.61
N VAL A 126 -7.36 -10.12 -24.74
CA VAL A 126 -7.94 -8.86 -25.22
C VAL A 126 -8.76 -8.27 -24.06
N PRO A 127 -8.49 -7.04 -23.60
CA PRO A 127 -9.23 -6.44 -22.51
C PRO A 127 -10.73 -6.51 -22.82
N GLN A 128 -11.52 -7.16 -21.96
CA GLN A 128 -12.97 -7.06 -22.09
C GLN A 128 -13.34 -5.59 -21.83
N PRO A 129 -14.20 -4.98 -22.67
CA PRO A 129 -14.67 -3.63 -22.42
C PRO A 129 -15.25 -3.54 -20.99
N GLY A 130 -14.65 -2.71 -20.14
CA GLY A 130 -15.15 -2.45 -18.77
C GLY A 130 -14.37 -3.05 -17.60
N SER A 131 -13.28 -3.81 -17.81
CA SER A 131 -12.37 -4.17 -16.71
C SER A 131 -10.91 -4.14 -17.17
N ARG A 132 -10.21 -3.04 -16.83
CA ARG A 132 -8.75 -3.01 -16.80
C ARG A 132 -8.33 -3.26 -15.36
N GLU A 133 -8.02 -4.51 -15.04
CA GLU A 133 -7.50 -4.91 -13.74
C GLU A 133 -6.02 -5.29 -13.87
N ILE A 134 -5.18 -4.74 -13.01
CA ILE A 134 -3.79 -5.19 -12.85
C ILE A 134 -3.58 -5.55 -11.39
N GLY A 135 -3.09 -6.76 -11.14
CA GLY A 135 -2.61 -7.17 -9.83
C GLY A 135 -1.17 -6.70 -9.64
N VAL A 136 -0.88 -6.03 -8.52
CA VAL A 136 0.48 -5.56 -8.22
C VAL A 136 0.93 -6.07 -6.85
N ARG A 137 2.10 -6.72 -6.84
CA ARG A 137 2.78 -7.17 -5.63
C ARG A 137 4.12 -6.47 -5.48
N VAL A 138 4.37 -5.87 -4.33
CA VAL A 138 5.56 -5.07 -4.07
C VAL A 138 6.29 -5.64 -2.86
N ALA A 139 7.58 -5.97 -3.03
CA ALA A 139 8.45 -6.40 -1.95
C ALA A 139 9.46 -5.29 -1.62
N PHE A 140 9.66 -4.99 -0.34
CA PHE A 140 10.60 -3.98 0.12
C PHE A 140 11.24 -4.36 1.45
N GLU A 141 12.33 -3.66 1.79
CA GLU A 141 12.99 -3.74 3.08
C GLU A 141 12.81 -2.45 3.86
N THR A 142 12.53 -2.57 5.17
CA THR A 142 12.42 -1.42 6.07
C THR A 142 13.78 -0.99 6.61
N LEU A 143 13.84 0.17 7.28
CA LEU A 143 15.03 0.60 8.02
C LEU A 143 15.41 -0.34 9.19
N THR A 144 14.49 -1.19 9.62
CA THR A 144 14.70 -2.18 10.69
C THR A 144 14.98 -3.58 10.13
N ASP A 145 15.38 -3.65 8.85
CA ASP A 145 15.74 -4.84 8.08
C ASP A 145 14.60 -5.87 7.91
N ASP A 146 13.35 -5.42 8.06
CA ASP A 146 12.19 -6.27 7.80
C ASP A 146 11.92 -6.38 6.31
N ARG A 147 11.67 -7.61 5.85
CA ARG A 147 11.19 -7.86 4.50
C ARG A 147 9.67 -7.93 4.49
N VAL A 148 9.07 -7.05 3.72
CA VAL A 148 7.62 -6.85 3.69
C VAL A 148 7.13 -6.96 2.26
N THR A 149 5.95 -7.55 2.09
CA THR A 149 5.26 -7.63 0.82
C THR A 149 3.89 -6.99 0.96
N ILE A 150 3.57 -6.06 0.07
CA ILE A 150 2.21 -5.51 -0.10
C ILE A 150 1.61 -6.12 -1.36
N ASP A 151 0.37 -6.58 -1.24
CA ASP A 151 -0.45 -7.01 -2.36
C ASP A 151 -1.58 -5.98 -2.52
N LEU A 152 -1.58 -5.27 -3.65
CA LEU A 152 -2.59 -4.26 -3.94
C LEU A 152 -3.92 -4.87 -4.42
N GLY A 153 -3.98 -6.20 -4.57
CA GLY A 153 -5.12 -6.84 -5.21
C GLY A 153 -5.28 -6.35 -6.65
N ARG A 154 -6.48 -6.52 -7.21
CA ARG A 154 -6.80 -6.10 -8.57
C ARG A 154 -7.34 -4.67 -8.55
N THR A 155 -6.62 -3.72 -9.15
CA THR A 155 -7.10 -2.33 -9.29
C THR A 155 -7.91 -2.20 -10.57
N ALA A 156 -9.24 -2.00 -10.46
CA ALA A 156 -10.11 -1.77 -11.61
C ALA A 156 -10.01 -0.31 -12.08
N GLY A 157 -9.69 -0.11 -13.36
CA GLY A 157 -9.95 1.16 -14.05
C GLY A 157 -11.44 1.28 -14.35
N VAL A 158 -12.12 2.24 -13.71
CA VAL A 158 -13.48 2.62 -14.13
C VAL A 158 -13.34 3.39 -15.43
N ALA A 159 -13.92 2.85 -16.51
CA ALA A 159 -14.03 3.50 -17.81
C ALA A 159 -15.08 4.62 -17.78
#